data_AF-A0A4R8FRB2-F1
#
_entry.id   AF-A0A4R8FRB2-F1
#
_cell.length_a   1.000
_cell.length_b   1.000
_cell.length_c   1.000
_cell.angle_alpha   90.00
_cell.angle_beta   90.00
_cell.angle_gamma   90.00
#
_symmetry.space_group_name_H-M   'P 1'
#
loop_
_entity.id
_entity.type
_entity.pdbx_description
1 polymer ?
#
loop_
_entity_poly.entity_id
_entity_poly.type
_entity_poly.pdbx_seq_one_letter_code
_entity_poly.pdbx_strand_id
1 'polypeptide(L)' 'MAEIEKHSATWKTVTEWARERRATATDALIQGSATPGHDDKLRGEIRALDDLLALTEEPEPAQTPVSY' A
#
# COMPACT_ATOMS: atom_id res chain seq x y z
N MET A 1 3.44 -15.90 19.58
CA MET A 1 3.58 -15.04 18.38
C MET A 1 3.56 -13.61 18.89
N ALA A 2 4.59 -12.81 18.61
CA ALA A 2 4.59 -11.41 19.02
C ALA A 2 3.57 -10.68 18.15
N GLU A 3 2.53 -10.10 18.77
CA GLU A 3 1.62 -9.21 18.05
C GLU A 3 2.44 -8.04 17.54
N ILE A 4 2.40 -7.82 16.22
CA ILE A 4 3.00 -6.63 15.63
C ILE A 4 2.15 -5.46 16.07
N GLU A 5 2.71 -4.65 16.97
CA GLU A 5 2.06 -3.43 17.44
C GLU A 5 1.94 -2.46 16.27
N LYS A 6 0.72 -2.35 15.74
CA LYS A 6 0.40 -1.54 14.55
C LYS A 6 0.65 -0.05 14.75
N HIS A 7 0.74 0.39 16.01
CA HIS A 7 1.05 1.77 16.42
C HIS A 7 2.51 1.97 16.83
N SER A 8 3.35 0.95 16.70
CA SER A 8 4.78 1.10 16.98
C SER A 8 5.41 2.13 16.04
N ALA A 9 6.42 2.84 16.53
CA ALA A 9 7.17 3.81 15.74
C ALA A 9 7.69 3.18 14.43
N THR A 10 8.09 1.91 14.48
CA THR A 10 8.54 1.13 13.31
C THR A 10 7.42 0.97 12.29
N TRP A 11 6.19 0.64 12.69
CA TRP A 11 5.07 0.51 11.76
C TRP A 11 4.72 1.85 11.11
N LYS A 12 4.75 2.95 11.87
CA LYS A 12 4.55 4.29 11.32
C LYS A 12 5.59 4.62 10.23
N THR A 13 6.86 4.35 10.50
CA THR A 13 7.95 4.57 9.51
C THR A 13 7.74 3.69 8.26
N VAL A 14 7.32 2.44 8.42
CA VAL A 14 7.05 1.54 7.29
C VAL A 14 5.86 2.04 6.47
N THR A 15 4.78 2.49 7.10
CA THR A 15 3.61 3.06 6.41
C THR A 15 3.99 4.32 5.62
N GLU A 16 4.78 5.21 6.21
CA GLU A 16 5.24 6.44 5.54
C GLU A 16 6.13 6.12 4.34
N TRP A 17 7.12 5.25 4.52
CA TRP A 17 7.97 4.75 3.45
C TRP A 17 7.15 4.09 2.32
N ALA A 18 6.17 3.25 2.67
CA ALA A 18 5.35 2.55 1.69
C ALA A 18 4.49 3.53 0.87
N ARG A 19 3.95 4.58 1.49
CA ARG A 19 3.19 5.64 0.81
C ARG A 19 4.06 6.43 -0.17
N GLU A 20 5.25 6.85 0.26
CA GLU A 20 6.20 7.57 -0.60
C GLU A 20 6.65 6.72 -1.79
N ARG A 21 6.97 5.44 -1.53
CA ARG A 21 7.41 4.51 -2.57
C ARG A 21 6.30 4.25 -3.58
N ARG A 22 5.06 4.11 -3.12
CA ARG A 22 3.88 3.91 -3.97
C ARG A 22 3.64 5.12 -4.87
N ALA A 23 3.72 6.33 -4.32
CA ALA A 23 3.57 7.56 -5.09
C ALA A 23 4.64 7.64 -6.20
N THR A 24 5.90 7.39 -5.83
CA THR A 24 7.03 7.36 -6.78
C THR A 24 6.83 6.33 -7.90
N ALA A 25 6.40 5.11 -7.55
CA ALA A 25 6.15 4.04 -8.53
C ALA A 25 4.96 4.37 -9.45
N THR A 26 3.93 5.03 -8.91
CA THR A 26 2.79 5.51 -9.69
C THR A 26 3.19 6.60 -10.67
N ASP A 27 3.99 7.57 -10.23
CA ASP A 27 4.50 8.64 -11.09
C ASP A 27 5.38 8.08 -12.20
N ALA A 28 6.26 7.12 -11.89
CA ALA A 28 7.07 6.43 -12.89
C ALA A 28 6.21 5.66 -13.91
N LEU A 29 5.12 5.04 -13.46
CA LEU A 29 4.17 4.35 -14.34
C LEU A 29 3.41 5.32 -15.24
N ILE A 30 3.05 6.50 -14.73
CA ILE A 30 2.39 7.57 -15.50
C ILE A 30 3.34 8.15 -16.57
N GLN A 31 4.61 8.36 -16.22
CA GLN A 31 5.63 8.81 -17.16
C GLN A 31 5.90 7.78 -18.26
N GLY A 32 5.65 6.50 -17.96
CA GLY A 32 5.82 5.38 -18.87
C GLY A 32 7.29 5.02 -19.06
N SER A 33 7.56 3.74 -19.29
CA SER A 33 8.92 3.27 -19.55
C SER A 33 9.16 2.96 -21.03
N ALA A 34 10.32 3.39 -21.53
CA ALA A 34 10.85 2.92 -22.81
C ALA A 34 11.34 1.46 -22.75
N THR A 35 11.48 0.89 -21.55
CA THR A 35 11.97 -0.47 -21.35
C THR A 35 10.79 -1.47 -21.30
N PRO A 36 10.77 -2.49 -22.17
CA PRO A 36 9.74 -3.53 -22.14
C PRO A 36 9.65 -4.20 -20.76
N GLY A 37 8.43 -4.38 -20.25
CA GLY A 37 8.16 -5.07 -18.97
C GLY A 37 8.46 -4.25 -17.71
N HIS A 38 9.00 -3.04 -17.82
CA HIS A 38 9.24 -2.18 -16.67
C HIS A 38 7.93 -1.70 -16.03
N ASP A 39 6.93 -1.35 -16.84
CA ASP A 39 5.60 -0.96 -16.36
C ASP A 39 4.90 -2.10 -15.60
N ASP A 40 5.06 -3.35 -16.05
CA ASP A 40 4.49 -4.51 -15.37
C ASP A 40 5.18 -4.77 -14.03
N LYS A 41 6.49 -4.53 -13.95
CA LYS A 41 7.22 -4.54 -12.68
C LYS A 41 6.69 -3.46 -11.74
N LEU A 42 6.52 -2.22 -12.22
CA LEU A 42 5.98 -1.12 -11.41
C LEU A 42 4.55 -1.43 -10.92
N ARG A 43 3.71 -2.03 -11.75
CA ARG A 43 2.36 -2.50 -11.33
C ARG A 43 2.44 -3.56 -10.25
N GLY A 44 3.37 -4.51 -10.35
CA GLY A 44 3.61 -5.51 -9.31
C GLY A 44 4.08 -4.90 -8.00
N GLU A 45 4.98 -3.92 -8.06
CA GLU A 45 5.47 -3.18 -6.90
C GLU A 45 4.35 -2.38 -6.22
N ILE A 46 3.51 -1.67 -6.99
CA ILE A 46 2.36 -0.93 -6.45
C ILE A 46 1.40 -1.88 -5.71
N ARG A 47 1.09 -3.06 -6.27
CA ARG A 47 0.22 -4.04 -5.61
C ARG A 47 0.79 -4.52 -4.28
N ALA A 48 2.08 -4.83 -4.23
CA ALA A 48 2.72 -5.27 -2.99
C ALA A 48 2.71 -4.16 -1.90
N LEU A 49 2.84 -2.90 -2.31
CA LEU A 49 2.75 -1.75 -1.40
C LEU A 49 1.31 -1.51 -0.93
N ASP A 50 0.32 -1.69 -1.81
CA ASP A 50 -1.10 -1.63 -1.44
C ASP A 50 -1.44 -2.71 -0.39
N ASP A 51 -0.98 -3.94 -0.61
CA ASP A 51 -1.18 -5.04 0.35
C ASP A 51 -0.51 -4.73 1.69
N LEU A 52 0.69 -4.15 1.69
CA LEU A 52 1.38 -3.73 2.91
C LEU A 52 0.62 -2.64 3.67
N LEU A 53 0.08 -1.65 2.96
CA LEU A 53 -0.71 -0.58 3.57
C LEU A 53 -2.05 -1.10 4.12
N ALA A 54 -2.68 -2.06 3.43
CA ALA A 54 -3.90 -2.71 3.90
C ALA A 54 -3.71 -3.48 5.22
N LEU A 55 -2.50 -3.95 5.54
CA LEU A 55 -2.21 -4.55 6.85
C LEU A 55 -2.23 -3.51 7.99
N THR A 56 -2.06 -2.24 7.66
CA THR A 56 -2.03 -1.12 8.62
C THR A 56 -3.38 -0.45 8.79
N GLU A 57 -4.23 -0.49 7.77
CA GLU A 57 -5.60 0.00 7.82
C GLU A 57 -6.45 -1.07 8.53
N GLU A 58 -6.98 -0.74 9.70
CA GLU A 58 -7.92 -1.61 10.39
C GLU A 58 -9.18 -1.72 9.53
N PRO A 59 -9.72 -2.93 9.27
CA PRO A 59 -10.93 -3.05 8.48
C PRO A 59 -12.03 -2.23 9.15
N GLU A 60 -12.56 -1.22 8.45
CA GLU A 60 -13.75 -0.54 8.93
C GLU A 60 -14.81 -1.60 9.27
N PRO A 61 -15.44 -1.54 10.45
CA PRO A 61 -16.51 -2.47 10.77
C PRO A 61 -17.55 -2.35 9.66
N ALA A 62 -17.82 -3.48 9.00
CA ALA A 62 -18.77 -3.56 7.90
C ALA A 62 -20.04 -2.78 8.27
N GLN A 63 -20.27 -1.67 7.57
CA GLN A 63 -21.40 -0.79 7.82
C GLN A 63 -22.66 -1.67 7.75
N THR A 64 -23.28 -1.88 8.90
CA THR A 64 -24.49 -2.70 9.00
C THR A 64 -25.56 -1.98 8.19
N PRO A 65 -26.14 -2.59 7.14
CA PRO A 65 -27.17 -1.91 6.37
C PRO A 65 -28.37 -1.65 7.29
N VAL A 66 -28.60 -0.38 7.61
CA VAL A 66 -29.77 0.06 8.37
C VAL A 66 -31.00 -0.18 7.47
N SER A 67 -31.75 -1.25 7.74
CA SER A 67 -33.08 -1.43 7.14
C SER A 67 -34.06 -0.45 7.81
N TYR A 68 -34.72 0.38 6.99
CA TYR A 68 -35.88 1.19 7.34
C TYR A 68 -37.17 0.47 6.97
#